data_AF-A0A135VAI3-F1
#
_entry.id   AF-A0A135VAI3-F1
#
_cell.length_a   1.000
_cell.length_b   1.000
_cell.length_c   1.000
_cell.angle_alpha   90.00
_cell.angle_beta   90.00
_cell.angle_gamma   90.00
#
_symmetry.space_group_name_H-M   'P 1'
#
loop_
_entity.id
_entity.type
_entity.pdbx_description
1 polymer ?
#
loop_
_entity_poly.entity_id
_entity_poly.type
_entity_poly.pdbx_seq_one_letter_code
_entity_poly.pdbx_strand_id
1 'polypeptide(L)'
;MPGLGAGQPLGIGAYAAQAKPEISTGLQPVTLFDYDIKKNYASSLLPSAKRGNYPGILESLRYGADANTKDHTEFTIEHTPYEETYQKTWRRPLETDLTSLHWAAFNRDEKSLALLLHHGADASLRTDIWVREFGSTVGDKFTFQAYNLVYLSFQPTLRAMPSSETSMGVLSQRLRLGADALYFAFAFAADDQAGSYTTTITSTPVQAVMDLLIAAGASLTTHESTQLNALHQACANWDSEAASLLLTRYKVDPNVRDAFWEHTASSLCGVPA
;
A
#
# COMPACT_ATOMS: atom_id res chain seq x y z
N MET A 1 -69.99 -34.73 51.84
CA MET A 1 -69.17 -35.41 50.80
C MET A 1 -69.79 -34.97 49.48
N PRO A 2 -69.24 -34.02 48.69
CA PRO A 2 -67.88 -33.45 48.53
C PRO A 2 -67.73 -32.17 49.41
N GLY A 3 -66.70 -31.31 49.42
CA GLY A 3 -65.48 -31.09 48.65
C GLY A 3 -65.23 -29.56 48.63
N LEU A 4 -64.29 -29.06 49.44
CA LEU A 4 -63.91 -27.65 49.50
C LEU A 4 -62.41 -27.55 49.24
N GLY A 5 -62.08 -26.99 48.07
CA GLY A 5 -60.73 -26.82 47.55
C GLY A 5 -59.93 -25.76 48.31
N ALA A 6 -58.70 -26.12 48.65
CA ALA A 6 -57.71 -25.19 49.17
C ALA A 6 -57.17 -24.31 48.03
N GLY A 7 -57.17 -22.99 48.28
CA GLY A 7 -56.61 -21.98 47.40
C GLY A 7 -55.08 -22.05 47.31
N GLN A 8 -54.57 -21.79 46.11
CA GLN A 8 -53.17 -21.53 45.82
C GLN A 8 -52.68 -20.24 46.50
N PRO A 9 -51.36 -20.15 46.73
CA PRO A 9 -50.65 -18.98 46.23
C PRO A 9 -49.44 -19.37 45.37
N LEU A 10 -49.45 -18.84 44.15
CA LEU A 10 -48.34 -18.23 43.40
C LEU A 10 -46.94 -18.84 43.60
N GLY A 11 -46.66 -19.91 42.86
CA GLY A 11 -45.31 -20.33 42.53
C GLY A 11 -44.70 -19.40 41.48
N ILE A 12 -43.80 -18.53 41.93
CA ILE A 12 -42.84 -17.79 41.12
C ILE A 12 -42.06 -18.81 40.28
N GLY A 13 -42.18 -18.72 38.96
CA GLY A 13 -41.54 -19.63 38.02
C GLY A 13 -40.02 -19.59 38.13
N ALA A 14 -39.43 -20.74 38.46
CA ALA A 14 -38.02 -20.99 38.24
C ALA A 14 -37.79 -21.08 36.73
N TYR A 15 -37.40 -19.98 36.10
CA TYR A 15 -36.72 -20.02 34.81
C TYR A 15 -35.37 -20.70 35.03
N ALA A 16 -35.30 -21.99 34.74
CA ALA A 16 -34.03 -22.67 34.56
C ALA A 16 -33.25 -21.89 33.47
N ALA A 17 -32.14 -21.28 33.86
CA ALA A 17 -31.19 -20.69 32.94
C ALA A 17 -30.69 -21.81 32.01
N GLN A 18 -31.28 -21.91 30.83
CA GLN A 18 -30.67 -22.64 29.73
C GLN A 18 -29.34 -21.94 29.44
N ALA A 19 -28.25 -22.61 29.81
CA ALA A 19 -26.92 -22.22 29.38
C ALA A 19 -26.97 -22.03 27.85
N LYS A 20 -26.70 -20.80 27.39
CA LYS A 20 -26.46 -20.54 25.98
C LYS A 20 -25.36 -21.49 25.51
N PRO A 21 -25.48 -22.11 24.33
CA PRO A 21 -24.35 -22.83 23.78
C PRO A 21 -23.21 -21.83 23.61
N GLU A 22 -22.12 -22.07 24.32
CA GLU A 22 -20.84 -21.40 24.05
C GLU A 22 -20.52 -21.68 22.58
N ILE A 23 -20.64 -20.65 21.75
CA ILE A 23 -20.10 -20.69 20.40
C ILE A 23 -18.60 -20.85 20.60
N SER A 24 -18.09 -22.06 20.37
CA SER A 24 -16.66 -22.30 20.43
C SER A 24 -16.00 -21.42 19.38
N THR A 25 -15.41 -20.31 19.82
CA THR A 25 -14.55 -19.43 19.04
C THR A 25 -13.23 -20.17 18.80
N GLY A 26 -13.31 -21.24 18.00
CA GLY A 26 -12.32 -22.31 17.92
C GLY A 26 -11.41 -22.25 16.70
N LEU A 27 -11.01 -21.07 16.23
CA LEU A 27 -9.71 -20.97 15.56
C LEU A 27 -8.77 -20.26 16.52
N GLN A 28 -7.87 -21.04 17.13
CA GLN A 28 -6.74 -20.49 17.86
C GLN A 28 -5.93 -19.62 16.88
N PRO A 29 -5.35 -18.47 17.30
CA PRO A 29 -4.59 -17.60 16.40
C PRO A 29 -3.51 -18.35 15.59
N VAL A 30 -2.89 -19.35 16.23
CA VAL A 30 -1.92 -20.28 15.62
C VAL A 30 -2.50 -20.98 14.39
N THR A 31 -3.73 -21.49 14.46
CA THR A 31 -4.32 -22.25 13.34
C THR A 31 -4.71 -21.34 12.18
N LEU A 32 -5.02 -20.07 12.43
CA LEU A 32 -5.35 -19.10 11.38
C LEU A 32 -4.11 -18.65 10.61
N PHE A 33 -3.02 -18.29 11.29
CA PHE A 33 -1.78 -17.88 10.61
C PHE A 33 -1.08 -19.07 9.93
N ASP A 34 -1.07 -20.26 10.53
CA ASP A 34 -0.57 -21.47 9.86
C ASP A 34 -1.36 -21.79 8.61
N TYR A 35 -2.69 -21.61 8.65
CA TYR A 35 -3.55 -21.79 7.48
C TYR A 35 -3.30 -20.71 6.43
N ASP A 36 -3.18 -19.44 6.84
CA ASP A 36 -2.90 -18.30 5.98
C ASP A 36 -1.56 -18.44 5.25
N ILE A 37 -0.52 -18.86 5.95
CA ILE A 37 0.79 -19.16 5.36
C ILE A 37 0.68 -20.29 4.33
N LYS A 38 -0.01 -21.39 4.69
CA LYS A 38 -0.10 -22.58 3.83
C LYS A 38 -1.04 -22.41 2.63
N LYS A 39 -2.06 -21.56 2.73
CA LYS A 39 -3.15 -21.49 1.75
C LYS A 39 -3.24 -20.16 1.03
N ASN A 40 -2.73 -19.09 1.65
CA ASN A 40 -2.85 -17.73 1.15
C ASN A 40 -1.48 -17.00 1.15
N TYR A 41 -0.35 -17.70 1.18
CA TYR A 41 0.99 -17.08 1.13
C TYR A 41 1.25 -16.02 2.20
N ALA A 42 0.72 -16.23 3.42
CA ALA A 42 0.77 -15.24 4.50
C ALA A 42 0.05 -13.93 4.15
N SER A 43 -1.10 -14.04 3.49
CA SER A 43 -1.93 -12.91 3.06
C SER A 43 -2.36 -11.97 4.17
N SER A 44 -2.17 -12.29 5.45
CA SER A 44 -2.40 -11.36 6.56
C SER A 44 -1.35 -10.25 6.65
N LEU A 45 -0.12 -10.50 6.19
CA LEU A 45 0.99 -9.53 6.24
C LEU A 45 0.71 -8.31 5.36
N LEU A 46 0.33 -8.56 4.10
CA LEU A 46 0.15 -7.52 3.07
C LEU A 46 -0.99 -6.53 3.38
N PRO A 47 -2.23 -6.94 3.72
CA PRO A 47 -3.30 -6.05 4.14
C PRO A 47 -2.99 -5.32 5.44
N SER A 48 -2.21 -5.96 6.34
CA SER A 48 -1.75 -5.28 7.56
C SER A 48 -0.78 -4.15 7.22
N ALA A 49 0.19 -4.40 6.34
CA ALA A 49 1.12 -3.39 5.84
C ALA A 49 0.40 -2.25 5.10
N LYS A 50 -0.57 -2.58 4.22
CA LYS A 50 -1.40 -1.59 3.49
C LYS A 50 -2.11 -0.62 4.42
N ARG A 51 -2.57 -1.11 5.57
CA ARG A 51 -3.34 -0.34 6.55
C ARG A 51 -2.48 0.29 7.66
N GLY A 52 -1.16 0.13 7.62
CA GLY A 52 -0.28 0.58 8.72
C GLY A 52 -0.56 -0.13 10.05
N ASN A 53 -1.03 -1.39 10.01
CA ASN A 53 -1.39 -2.16 11.20
C ASN A 53 -0.17 -2.92 11.75
N TYR A 54 0.66 -2.21 12.53
CA TYR A 54 1.86 -2.79 13.14
C TYR A 54 1.63 -4.11 13.91
N PRO A 55 0.62 -4.24 14.80
CA PRO A 55 0.35 -5.52 15.47
C PRO A 55 0.08 -6.69 14.51
N GLY A 56 -0.62 -6.43 13.41
CA GLY A 56 -0.87 -7.44 12.38
C GLY A 56 0.40 -7.89 11.68
N ILE A 57 1.26 -6.94 11.31
CA ILE A 57 2.57 -7.22 10.69
C ILE A 57 3.44 -8.04 11.64
N LEU A 58 3.50 -7.65 12.91
CA LEU A 58 4.28 -8.34 13.94
C LEU A 58 3.84 -9.80 14.11
N GLU A 59 2.53 -10.05 14.24
CA GLU A 59 2.03 -11.41 14.35
C GLU A 59 2.29 -12.22 13.08
N SER A 60 2.00 -11.68 11.89
CA SER A 60 2.28 -12.39 10.62
C SER A 60 3.76 -12.80 10.50
N LEU A 61 4.70 -11.90 10.80
CA LEU A 61 6.13 -12.20 10.76
C LEU A 61 6.55 -13.22 11.83
N ARG A 62 5.96 -13.18 13.04
CA ARG A 62 6.22 -14.18 14.11
C ARG A 62 5.89 -15.60 13.67
N TYR A 63 4.86 -15.78 12.87
CA TYR A 63 4.47 -17.09 12.33
C TYR A 63 5.25 -17.47 11.05
N GLY A 64 6.17 -16.63 10.58
CA GLY A 64 7.04 -16.95 9.44
C GLY A 64 6.51 -16.47 8.09
N ALA A 65 5.69 -15.41 8.06
CA ALA A 65 5.37 -14.72 6.82
C ALA A 65 6.65 -14.22 6.13
N ASP A 66 6.75 -14.42 4.81
CA ASP A 66 7.86 -13.88 4.03
C ASP A 66 7.64 -12.39 3.76
N ALA A 67 8.53 -11.55 4.28
CA ALA A 67 8.49 -10.10 4.15
C ALA A 67 8.66 -9.58 2.70
N ASN A 68 9.16 -10.45 1.80
CA ASN A 68 9.34 -10.16 0.38
C ASN A 68 8.22 -10.74 -0.49
N THR A 69 7.14 -11.26 0.12
CA THR A 69 5.96 -11.73 -0.61
C THR A 69 5.40 -10.60 -1.46
N LYS A 70 5.14 -10.92 -2.73
CA LYS A 70 4.52 -10.02 -3.70
C LYS A 70 3.04 -9.86 -3.43
N ASP A 71 2.53 -8.67 -3.66
CA ASP A 71 1.17 -8.33 -3.32
C ASP A 71 0.17 -8.90 -4.34
N HIS A 72 -0.62 -9.84 -3.84
CA HIS A 72 -1.70 -10.54 -4.52
C HIS A 72 -3.07 -10.30 -3.85
N THR A 73 -3.20 -9.22 -3.07
CA THR A 73 -4.40 -8.93 -2.28
C THR A 73 -5.42 -8.07 -3.01
N GLU A 74 -5.04 -7.46 -4.14
CA GLU A 74 -5.95 -6.68 -4.98
C GLU A 74 -6.65 -7.55 -6.02
N PHE A 75 -7.79 -7.09 -6.52
CA PHE A 75 -8.58 -7.79 -7.54
C PHE A 75 -9.29 -6.78 -8.45
N THR A 76 -9.37 -7.10 -9.74
CA THR A 76 -10.19 -6.38 -10.71
C THR A 76 -11.63 -6.90 -10.64
N ILE A 77 -12.59 -6.06 -11.01
CA ILE A 77 -13.99 -6.47 -11.20
C ILE A 77 -14.27 -6.41 -12.68
N GLU A 78 -14.56 -7.56 -13.27
CA GLU A 78 -14.96 -7.66 -14.67
C GLU A 78 -16.47 -7.81 -14.76
N HIS A 79 -17.04 -7.21 -15.80
CA HIS A 79 -18.48 -7.20 -16.07
C HIS A 79 -18.76 -7.80 -17.46
N THR A 80 -19.90 -8.48 -17.63
CA THR A 80 -20.36 -8.79 -18.98
C THR A 80 -20.71 -7.52 -19.76
N PRO A 81 -20.61 -7.52 -21.10
CA PRO A 81 -20.93 -6.36 -21.93
C PRO A 81 -22.32 -5.78 -21.61
N TYR A 82 -22.45 -4.45 -21.69
CA TYR A 82 -23.66 -3.71 -21.32
C TYR A 82 -24.94 -4.15 -22.07
N GLU A 83 -24.77 -4.83 -23.20
CA GLU A 83 -25.86 -5.35 -24.03
C GLU A 83 -26.54 -6.61 -23.45
N GLU A 84 -25.97 -7.23 -22.41
CA GLU A 84 -26.59 -8.37 -21.74
C GLU A 84 -27.63 -7.94 -20.70
N THR A 85 -28.81 -8.58 -20.72
CA THR A 85 -29.92 -8.36 -19.76
C THR A 85 -29.56 -8.70 -18.31
N TYR A 86 -28.43 -9.36 -18.08
CA TYR A 86 -27.87 -9.68 -16.76
C TYR A 86 -26.37 -9.39 -16.74
N GLN A 87 -25.97 -8.33 -16.03
CA GLN A 87 -24.54 -8.08 -15.78
C GLN A 87 -24.00 -9.13 -14.79
N LYS A 88 -23.16 -10.03 -15.28
CA LYS A 88 -22.38 -10.91 -14.39
C LYS A 88 -21.12 -10.18 -13.98
N THR A 89 -20.78 -10.29 -12.70
CA THR A 89 -19.57 -9.72 -12.12
C THR A 89 -18.68 -10.85 -11.62
N TRP A 90 -17.39 -10.80 -11.93
CA TRP A 90 -16.41 -11.67 -11.28
C TRP A 90 -15.19 -10.86 -10.85
N ARG A 91 -14.51 -11.40 -9.82
CA ARG A 91 -13.26 -10.83 -9.31
C ARG A 91 -12.09 -11.57 -9.94
N ARG A 92 -11.13 -10.85 -10.51
CA ARG A 92 -9.88 -11.44 -11.00
C ARG A 92 -8.72 -10.94 -10.14
N PRO A 93 -7.87 -11.81 -9.56
CA PRO A 93 -6.72 -11.37 -8.78
C PRO A 93 -5.80 -10.46 -9.60
N LEU A 94 -5.29 -9.42 -8.95
CA LEU A 94 -4.26 -8.56 -9.49
C LEU A 94 -2.94 -8.90 -8.79
N GLU A 95 -1.98 -9.38 -9.57
CA GLU A 95 -0.62 -9.62 -9.09
C GLU A 95 0.23 -8.39 -9.36
N THR A 96 0.80 -7.83 -8.30
CA THR A 96 1.75 -6.71 -8.39
C THR A 96 3.08 -7.12 -7.78
N ASP A 97 4.16 -6.44 -8.18
CA ASP A 97 5.50 -6.68 -7.62
C ASP A 97 5.73 -5.93 -6.28
N LEU A 98 4.69 -5.28 -5.73
CA LEU A 98 4.73 -4.61 -4.44
C LEU A 98 4.92 -5.62 -3.31
N THR A 99 5.61 -5.20 -2.24
CA THR A 99 5.81 -6.00 -1.04
C THR A 99 5.29 -5.26 0.19
N SER A 100 5.25 -5.92 1.35
CA SER A 100 4.90 -5.24 2.61
C SER A 100 5.80 -4.04 2.92
N LEU A 101 7.06 -4.06 2.48
CA LEU A 101 7.99 -2.94 2.68
C LEU A 101 7.58 -1.70 1.87
N HIS A 102 7.15 -1.88 0.62
CA HIS A 102 6.64 -0.80 -0.21
C HIS A 102 5.39 -0.14 0.42
N TRP A 103 4.48 -0.96 0.96
CA TRP A 103 3.28 -0.46 1.64
C TRP A 103 3.59 0.24 2.97
N ALA A 104 4.52 -0.27 3.76
CA ALA A 104 4.97 0.39 4.99
C ALA A 104 5.67 1.73 4.69
N ALA A 105 6.48 1.78 3.61
CA ALA A 105 7.09 3.01 3.11
C ALA A 105 6.05 4.04 2.69
N PHE A 106 5.02 3.63 1.94
CA PHE A 106 3.90 4.50 1.58
C PHE A 106 3.22 5.12 2.80
N ASN A 107 2.97 4.33 3.83
CA ASN A 107 2.33 4.79 5.07
C ASN A 107 3.27 5.61 5.97
N ARG A 108 4.55 5.72 5.62
CA ARG A 108 5.61 6.32 6.44
C ARG A 108 5.62 5.79 7.88
N ASP A 109 5.34 4.49 8.04
CA ASP A 109 5.31 3.82 9.34
C ASP A 109 6.71 3.28 9.69
N GLU A 110 7.51 4.13 10.33
CA GLU A 110 8.88 3.83 10.74
C GLU A 110 8.99 2.51 11.52
N LYS A 111 8.03 2.22 12.42
CA LYS A 111 8.08 1.01 13.25
C LYS A 111 7.86 -0.24 12.42
N SER A 112 6.88 -0.21 11.53
CA SER A 112 6.61 -1.33 10.62
C SER A 112 7.75 -1.54 9.62
N LEU A 113 8.34 -0.47 9.10
CA LEU A 113 9.54 -0.54 8.26
C LEU A 113 10.71 -1.21 8.99
N ALA A 114 11.07 -0.72 10.18
CA ALA A 114 12.16 -1.27 10.95
C ALA A 114 11.95 -2.76 11.26
N LEU A 115 10.71 -3.14 11.58
CA LEU A 115 10.34 -4.53 11.83
C LEU A 115 10.47 -5.40 10.57
N LEU A 116 9.95 -4.95 9.42
CA LEU A 116 10.05 -5.66 8.15
C LEU A 116 11.52 -5.86 7.74
N LEU A 117 12.33 -4.80 7.82
CA LEU A 117 13.77 -4.86 7.53
C LEU A 117 14.51 -5.81 8.46
N HIS A 118 14.17 -5.81 9.76
CA HIS A 118 14.73 -6.76 10.73
C HIS A 118 14.41 -8.23 10.37
N HIS A 119 13.25 -8.47 9.77
CA HIS A 119 12.81 -9.78 9.29
C HIS A 119 13.23 -10.09 7.84
N GLY A 120 14.19 -9.35 7.27
CA GLY A 120 14.79 -9.65 5.97
C GLY A 120 14.03 -9.12 4.77
N ALA A 121 13.16 -8.12 4.95
CA ALA A 121 12.61 -7.37 3.82
C ALA A 121 13.74 -6.70 3.02
N ASP A 122 13.72 -6.86 1.72
CA ASP A 122 14.73 -6.32 0.80
C ASP A 122 14.28 -4.96 0.25
N ALA A 123 15.01 -3.91 0.64
CA ALA A 123 14.73 -2.54 0.24
C ALA A 123 15.14 -2.22 -1.21
N SER A 124 15.90 -3.11 -1.87
CA SER A 124 16.33 -2.97 -3.25
C SER A 124 15.32 -3.53 -4.26
N LEU A 125 14.31 -4.27 -3.79
CA LEU A 125 13.25 -4.80 -4.65
C LEU A 125 12.56 -3.67 -5.37
N ARG A 126 12.36 -3.89 -6.67
CA ARG A 126 11.69 -2.96 -7.56
C ARG A 126 10.32 -3.49 -7.93
N THR A 127 9.36 -2.59 -8.00
CA THR A 127 8.02 -2.88 -8.50
C THR A 127 7.74 -2.15 -9.80
N ASP A 128 6.96 -2.82 -10.64
CA ASP A 128 6.14 -2.22 -11.67
C ASP A 128 5.12 -1.27 -11.00
N ILE A 129 4.96 -0.08 -11.57
CA ILE A 129 3.97 0.89 -11.12
C ILE A 129 2.83 1.08 -12.14
N TRP A 130 2.84 0.32 -13.23
CA TRP A 130 1.87 0.30 -14.31
C TRP A 130 1.03 -0.99 -14.35
N VAL A 131 -0.20 -0.89 -14.86
CA VAL A 131 -1.09 -2.06 -14.99
C VAL A 131 -0.61 -3.00 -16.10
N ARG A 132 -0.39 -4.28 -15.78
CA ARG A 132 -0.05 -5.32 -16.77
C ARG A 132 -1.20 -5.75 -17.69
N GLU A 133 -2.39 -5.20 -17.53
CA GLU A 133 -3.60 -5.70 -18.21
C GLU A 133 -3.86 -5.03 -19.56
N PHE A 134 -4.04 -5.86 -20.59
CA PHE A 134 -4.53 -5.43 -21.90
C PHE A 134 -6.02 -5.10 -21.80
N GLY A 135 -6.40 -3.86 -22.14
CA GLY A 135 -7.81 -3.46 -22.24
C GLY A 135 -8.39 -2.75 -21.01
N SER A 136 -7.63 -2.59 -19.92
CA SER A 136 -8.02 -1.71 -18.82
C SER A 136 -8.11 -0.26 -19.32
N THR A 137 -9.26 0.37 -19.15
CA THR A 137 -9.47 1.77 -19.52
C THR A 137 -8.89 2.70 -18.45
N VAL A 138 -8.71 3.98 -18.78
CA VAL A 138 -8.25 4.99 -17.81
C VAL A 138 -9.17 5.09 -16.57
N GLY A 139 -10.44 4.66 -16.70
CA GLY A 139 -11.38 4.59 -15.58
C GLY A 139 -11.07 3.51 -14.54
N ASP A 140 -10.41 2.41 -14.94
CA ASP A 140 -10.05 1.30 -14.05
C ASP A 140 -8.83 1.64 -13.16
N LYS A 141 -8.13 2.74 -13.47
CA LYS A 141 -6.97 3.23 -12.70
C LYS A 141 -7.34 3.74 -11.31
N PHE A 142 -8.61 4.09 -11.09
CA PHE A 142 -9.13 4.56 -9.80
C PHE A 142 -9.68 3.43 -8.92
N THR A 143 -9.69 2.19 -9.42
CA THR A 143 -10.22 1.02 -8.70
C THR A 143 -9.17 0.39 -7.76
N PHE A 144 -7.89 0.66 -8.00
CA PHE A 144 -6.78 0.00 -7.32
C PHE A 144 -5.98 0.98 -6.47
N GLN A 145 -5.71 0.60 -5.22
CA GLN A 145 -4.94 1.45 -4.33
C GLN A 145 -3.52 1.61 -4.87
N ALA A 146 -2.85 0.52 -5.24
CA ALA A 146 -1.50 0.54 -5.80
C ALA A 146 -1.35 1.53 -6.98
N TYR A 147 -2.25 1.47 -7.98
CA TYR A 147 -2.15 2.33 -9.16
C TYR A 147 -2.57 3.78 -8.91
N ASN A 148 -3.55 4.02 -8.03
CA ASN A 148 -3.89 5.38 -7.62
C ASN A 148 -2.69 6.04 -6.92
N LEU A 149 -2.00 5.29 -6.05
CA LEU A 149 -0.80 5.79 -5.37
C LEU A 149 0.31 6.13 -6.36
N VAL A 150 0.52 5.29 -7.38
CA VAL A 150 1.49 5.56 -8.43
C VAL A 150 1.12 6.82 -9.19
N TYR A 151 -0.13 6.92 -9.65
CA TYR A 151 -0.57 8.06 -10.44
C TYR A 151 -0.43 9.36 -9.66
N LEU A 152 -0.84 9.39 -8.40
CA LEU A 152 -0.73 10.57 -7.55
C LEU A 152 0.73 10.93 -7.24
N SER A 153 1.60 9.95 -6.99
CA SER A 153 3.04 10.17 -6.73
C SER A 153 3.78 10.65 -7.97
N PHE A 154 3.32 10.25 -9.15
CA PHE A 154 3.91 10.63 -10.43
C PHE A 154 3.25 11.86 -11.05
N GLN A 155 2.09 12.30 -10.55
CA GLN A 155 1.33 13.41 -11.12
C GLN A 155 2.14 14.72 -11.20
N PRO A 156 2.88 15.14 -10.15
CA PRO A 156 3.74 16.32 -10.25
C PRO A 156 4.78 16.19 -11.38
N THR A 157 5.36 15.00 -11.55
CA THR A 157 6.31 14.68 -12.63
C THR A 157 5.63 14.69 -14.00
N LEU A 158 4.45 14.08 -14.15
CA LEU A 158 3.65 14.09 -15.38
C LEU A 158 3.32 15.51 -15.86
N ARG A 159 3.03 16.43 -14.93
CA ARG A 159 2.72 17.84 -15.26
C ARG A 159 3.93 18.57 -15.85
N ALA A 160 5.14 18.13 -15.54
CA ALA A 160 6.37 18.71 -16.04
C ALA A 160 6.84 18.13 -17.38
N MET A 161 6.18 17.08 -17.91
CA MET A 161 6.58 16.41 -19.15
C MET A 161 6.06 17.07 -20.43
N PRO A 162 6.81 16.98 -21.54
CA PRO A 162 6.31 17.33 -22.87
C PRO A 162 5.12 16.44 -23.27
N SER A 163 4.14 17.02 -23.97
CA SER A 163 2.95 16.31 -24.43
C SER A 163 3.22 15.15 -25.40
N SER A 164 4.40 15.09 -26.02
CA SER A 164 4.85 13.97 -26.86
C SER A 164 5.20 12.71 -26.05
N GLU A 165 5.67 12.89 -24.80
CA GLU A 165 6.08 11.79 -23.91
C GLU A 165 4.94 11.31 -23.00
N THR A 166 3.84 12.06 -22.91
CA THR A 166 2.65 11.67 -22.13
C THR A 166 1.75 10.66 -22.83
N SER A 167 2.11 10.22 -24.05
CA SER A 167 1.35 9.20 -24.75
C SER A 167 1.30 7.92 -23.91
N MET A 168 0.10 7.34 -23.78
CA MET A 168 -0.16 6.19 -22.91
C MET A 168 0.73 4.99 -23.22
N GLY A 169 1.08 4.77 -24.49
CA GLY A 169 2.01 3.72 -24.89
C GLY A 169 3.41 3.92 -24.34
N VAL A 170 3.96 5.14 -24.47
CA VAL A 170 5.31 5.48 -23.99
C VAL A 170 5.38 5.44 -22.46
N LEU A 171 4.39 6.02 -21.78
CA LEU A 171 4.29 5.98 -20.32
C LEU A 171 4.19 4.53 -19.82
N SER A 172 3.37 3.69 -20.46
CA SER A 172 3.26 2.29 -20.06
C SER A 172 4.57 1.51 -20.18
N GLN A 173 5.43 1.86 -21.14
CA GLN A 173 6.72 1.18 -21.30
C GLN A 173 7.73 1.67 -20.27
N ARG A 174 7.75 2.99 -20.02
CA ARG A 174 8.65 3.59 -19.03
C ARG A 174 8.25 3.13 -17.62
N LEU A 175 6.98 3.21 -17.24
CA LEU A 175 6.53 2.94 -15.86
C LEU A 175 6.55 1.45 -15.44
N ARG A 176 6.88 0.53 -16.35
CA ARG A 176 6.94 -0.92 -16.07
C ARG A 176 8.08 -1.36 -15.17
N LEU A 177 9.12 -0.55 -15.00
CA LEU A 177 10.34 -0.97 -14.32
C LEU A 177 10.81 0.10 -13.32
N GLY A 178 10.80 -0.23 -12.03
CA GLY A 178 11.90 0.23 -11.20
C GLY A 178 11.59 1.07 -9.98
N ALA A 179 10.36 1.17 -9.49
CA ALA A 179 10.12 1.89 -8.23
C ALA A 179 10.61 1.04 -7.04
N ASP A 180 11.50 1.55 -6.19
CA ASP A 180 11.80 0.90 -4.90
C ASP A 180 10.90 1.39 -3.77
N ALA A 181 11.09 0.87 -2.56
CA ALA A 181 10.37 1.33 -1.38
C ALA A 181 10.56 2.84 -1.09
N LEU A 182 11.73 3.43 -1.42
CA LEU A 182 11.98 4.85 -1.19
C LEU A 182 11.10 5.73 -2.09
N TYR A 183 10.83 5.30 -3.33
CA TYR A 183 9.84 5.94 -4.21
C TYR A 183 8.49 6.16 -3.50
N PHE A 184 8.01 5.14 -2.77
CA PHE A 184 6.72 5.18 -2.08
C PHE A 184 6.75 6.02 -0.80
N ALA A 185 7.89 6.16 -0.13
CA ALA A 185 8.01 7.07 1.03
C ALA A 185 7.75 8.54 0.64
N PHE A 186 8.12 8.90 -0.59
CA PHE A 186 7.84 10.22 -1.18
C PHE A 186 6.48 10.32 -1.88
N ALA A 187 5.66 9.28 -1.87
CA ALA A 187 4.32 9.34 -2.44
C ALA A 187 3.47 10.41 -1.72
N PHE A 188 2.76 11.24 -2.49
CA PHE A 188 1.85 12.24 -1.95
C PHE A 188 0.55 11.55 -1.50
N ALA A 189 0.20 11.68 -0.22
CA ALA A 189 -1.19 11.48 0.20
C ALA A 189 -1.95 12.71 -0.28
N ALA A 190 -2.71 12.59 -1.38
CA ALA A 190 -3.55 13.67 -1.86
C ALA A 190 -4.47 14.13 -0.72
N ASP A 191 -4.22 15.33 -0.22
CA ASP A 191 -5.05 15.96 0.79
C ASP A 191 -6.47 16.12 0.20
N ASP A 192 -7.42 15.51 0.90
CA ASP A 192 -8.82 15.92 0.97
C ASP A 192 -9.66 16.00 -0.32
N GLN A 193 -9.51 15.04 -1.25
CA GLN A 193 -10.65 14.71 -2.13
C GLN A 193 -11.63 13.85 -1.33
N ALA A 194 -12.67 14.47 -0.78
CA ALA A 194 -13.79 13.83 -0.10
C ALA A 194 -14.34 12.65 -0.93
N GLY A 195 -13.93 11.43 -0.58
CA GLY A 195 -14.19 10.21 -1.34
C GLY A 195 -12.96 9.31 -1.55
N SER A 196 -11.74 9.74 -1.19
CA SER A 196 -10.53 8.93 -1.33
C SER A 196 -10.49 7.75 -0.34
N TYR A 197 -10.24 6.56 -0.87
CA TYR A 197 -10.07 5.30 -0.11
C TYR A 197 -8.78 5.26 0.73
N THR A 198 -7.96 6.32 0.68
CA THR A 198 -6.68 6.42 1.38
C THR A 198 -6.73 7.53 2.42
N THR A 199 -7.26 7.23 3.60
CA THR A 199 -7.04 8.07 4.78
C THR A 199 -5.61 7.84 5.27
N THR A 200 -4.61 8.36 4.57
CA THR A 200 -3.23 8.28 5.03
C THR A 200 -2.95 9.46 5.95
N ILE A 201 -2.90 9.18 7.25
CA ILE A 201 -2.46 10.13 8.28
C ILE A 201 -0.94 10.17 8.24
N THR A 202 -0.31 10.80 7.24
CA THR A 202 1.15 10.97 7.25
C THR A 202 1.52 12.16 8.13
N SER A 203 1.45 11.98 9.46
CA SER A 203 2.02 12.93 10.41
C SER A 203 3.51 12.70 10.67
N THR A 204 4.08 11.62 10.10
CA THR A 204 5.49 11.25 10.24
C THR A 204 6.37 11.95 9.21
N PRO A 205 7.47 12.60 9.65
CA PRO A 205 8.47 13.17 8.75
C PRO A 205 9.12 12.06 7.90
N VAL A 206 9.36 12.35 6.63
CA VAL A 206 9.96 11.39 5.68
C VAL A 206 11.40 11.00 6.08
N GLN A 207 12.08 11.82 6.87
CA GLN A 207 13.48 11.62 7.29
C GLN A 207 13.74 10.25 7.92
N ALA A 208 12.96 9.84 8.92
CA ALA A 208 13.23 8.59 9.65
C ALA A 208 13.09 7.36 8.75
N VAL A 209 12.10 7.41 7.84
CA VAL A 209 11.87 6.36 6.84
C VAL A 209 12.97 6.35 5.79
N MET A 210 13.44 7.52 5.34
CA MET A 210 14.57 7.64 4.42
C MET A 210 15.85 7.02 5.00
N ASP A 211 16.20 7.37 6.25
CA ASP A 211 17.38 6.82 6.91
C ASP A 211 17.33 5.29 6.98
N LEU A 212 16.18 4.70 7.34
CA LEU A 212 15.99 3.25 7.38
C LEU A 212 16.14 2.59 6.01
N LEU A 213 15.46 3.11 4.99
CA LEU A 213 15.45 2.54 3.65
C LEU A 213 16.83 2.63 2.98
N ILE A 214 17.49 3.79 3.07
CA ILE A 214 18.82 4.00 2.50
C ILE A 214 19.84 3.11 3.22
N ALA A 215 19.78 3.00 4.54
CA ALA A 215 20.65 2.09 5.29
C ALA A 215 20.42 0.61 4.93
N ALA A 216 19.19 0.25 4.56
CA ALA A 216 18.83 -1.08 4.08
C ALA A 216 19.17 -1.34 2.60
N GLY A 217 19.75 -0.36 1.89
CA GLY A 217 20.18 -0.52 0.49
C GLY A 217 19.16 -0.07 -0.55
N ALA A 218 18.11 0.67 -0.17
CA ALA A 218 17.28 1.38 -1.15
C ALA A 218 18.13 2.38 -1.94
N SER A 219 17.78 2.56 -3.21
CA SER A 219 18.54 3.42 -4.12
C SER A 219 18.04 4.85 -4.04
N LEU A 220 18.96 5.81 -4.16
CA LEU A 220 18.59 7.21 -4.31
C LEU A 220 17.95 7.49 -5.68
N THR A 221 18.25 6.68 -6.70
CA THR A 221 17.43 6.56 -7.92
C THR A 221 16.23 5.71 -7.57
N THR A 222 15.13 6.36 -7.21
CA THR A 222 13.91 5.75 -6.68
C THR A 222 13.08 5.08 -7.76
N HIS A 223 13.19 5.51 -9.01
CA HIS A 223 12.56 4.84 -10.16
C HIS A 223 13.56 4.59 -11.29
N GLU A 224 13.85 3.33 -11.58
CA GLU A 224 14.93 2.93 -12.51
C GLU A 224 14.72 3.42 -13.95
N SER A 225 13.60 3.09 -14.59
CA SER A 225 13.42 3.42 -16.02
C SER A 225 13.24 4.91 -16.32
N THR A 226 12.63 5.65 -15.39
CA THR A 226 12.43 7.09 -15.49
C THR A 226 13.64 7.86 -14.96
N GLN A 227 14.61 7.16 -14.36
CA GLN A 227 15.78 7.75 -13.71
C GLN A 227 15.40 8.82 -12.67
N LEU A 228 14.18 8.74 -12.12
CA LEU A 228 13.80 9.63 -11.02
C LEU A 228 14.64 9.30 -9.80
N ASN A 229 15.05 10.35 -9.12
CA ASN A 229 15.76 10.25 -7.86
C ASN A 229 14.89 10.83 -6.72
N ALA A 230 15.26 10.53 -5.48
CA ALA A 230 14.56 11.02 -4.30
C ALA A 230 14.46 12.56 -4.26
N LEU A 231 15.46 13.27 -4.80
CA LEU A 231 15.46 14.73 -4.83
C LEU A 231 14.45 15.30 -5.83
N HIS A 232 14.28 14.69 -7.00
CA HIS A 232 13.21 15.04 -7.94
C HIS A 232 11.85 14.96 -7.24
N GLN A 233 11.59 13.88 -6.49
CA GLN A 233 10.32 13.71 -5.77
C GLN A 233 10.16 14.70 -4.62
N ALA A 234 11.21 14.93 -3.82
CA ALA A 234 11.18 15.92 -2.74
C ALA A 234 10.87 17.33 -3.28
N CYS A 235 11.52 17.73 -4.37
CA CYS A 235 11.29 19.02 -5.02
C CYS A 235 9.89 19.12 -5.61
N ALA A 236 9.41 18.07 -6.31
CA ALA A 236 8.08 18.05 -6.90
C ALA A 236 6.96 18.10 -5.84
N ASN A 237 7.23 17.59 -4.64
CA ASN A 237 6.34 17.65 -3.48
C ASN A 237 6.49 18.92 -2.63
N TRP A 238 7.40 19.83 -2.98
CA TRP A 238 7.71 21.02 -2.19
C TRP A 238 8.20 20.70 -0.76
N ASP A 239 8.79 19.52 -0.56
CA ASP A 239 9.33 19.08 0.73
C ASP A 239 10.76 19.62 0.91
N SER A 240 10.84 20.87 1.37
CA SER A 240 12.12 21.57 1.55
C SER A 240 13.04 20.91 2.59
N GLU A 241 12.48 20.24 3.59
CA GLU A 241 13.24 19.55 4.62
C GLU A 241 13.89 18.29 4.03
N ALA A 242 13.12 17.48 3.31
CA ALA A 242 13.65 16.30 2.63
C ALA A 242 14.67 16.69 1.55
N ALA A 243 14.40 17.74 0.76
CA ALA A 243 15.36 18.23 -0.23
C ALA A 243 16.68 18.69 0.42
N SER A 244 16.59 19.43 1.54
CA SER A 244 17.77 19.84 2.31
C SER A 244 18.57 18.65 2.83
N LEU A 245 17.91 17.63 3.38
CA LEU A 245 18.56 16.41 3.84
C LEU A 245 19.25 15.65 2.70
N LEU A 246 18.58 15.49 1.55
CA LEU A 246 19.13 14.84 0.36
C LEU A 246 20.40 15.54 -0.15
N LEU A 247 20.41 16.88 -0.18
CA LEU A 247 21.58 17.66 -0.60
C LEU A 247 22.70 17.66 0.43
N THR A 248 22.39 17.85 1.71
CA THR A 248 23.40 18.09 2.74
C THR A 248 23.94 16.80 3.36
N ARG A 249 23.08 15.83 3.67
CA ARG A 249 23.44 14.58 4.35
C ARG A 249 23.77 13.47 3.36
N TYR A 250 22.90 13.24 2.38
CA TYR A 250 23.07 12.15 1.42
C TYR A 250 23.87 12.53 0.17
N LYS A 251 24.22 13.82 0.03
CA LYS A 251 25.06 14.36 -1.06
C LYS A 251 24.53 14.01 -2.45
N VAL A 252 23.21 14.00 -2.61
CA VAL A 252 22.57 13.80 -3.92
C VAL A 252 22.96 14.94 -4.85
N ASP A 253 23.43 14.61 -6.05
CA ASP A 253 23.73 15.60 -7.08
C ASP A 253 22.43 16.22 -7.61
N PRO A 254 22.20 17.55 -7.45
CA PRO A 254 21.00 18.21 -7.94
C PRO A 254 20.90 18.28 -9.46
N ASN A 255 22.01 18.04 -10.18
CA ASN A 255 22.07 18.15 -11.63
C ASN A 255 21.82 16.82 -12.36
N VAL A 256 21.52 15.75 -11.61
CA VAL A 256 21.06 14.49 -12.21
C VAL A 256 19.79 14.77 -13.00
N ARG A 257 19.76 14.30 -14.24
CA ARG A 257 18.61 14.44 -15.14
C ARG A 257 17.77 13.18 -15.05
N ASP A 258 16.45 13.36 -15.06
CA ASP A 258 15.53 12.26 -15.30
C ASP A 258 15.51 11.85 -16.78
N ALA A 259 14.80 10.77 -17.09
CA ALA A 259 14.67 10.23 -18.44
C ALA A 259 13.77 11.08 -19.36
N PHE A 260 13.20 12.18 -18.87
CA PHE A 260 12.35 13.11 -19.62
C PHE A 260 13.10 14.37 -20.06
N TRP A 261 14.41 14.44 -19.78
CA TRP A 261 15.40 15.29 -20.47
C TRP A 261 15.24 16.82 -20.40
N GLU A 262 14.31 17.37 -19.61
CA GLU A 262 14.13 18.83 -19.49
C GLU A 262 14.40 19.41 -18.09
N HIS A 263 14.38 18.57 -17.03
CA HIS A 263 14.47 19.07 -15.65
C HIS A 263 15.63 18.43 -14.88
N THR A 264 16.42 19.29 -14.25
CA THR A 264 17.31 18.91 -13.14
C THR A 264 16.48 18.99 -11.87
N ALA A 265 16.83 18.27 -10.81
CA ALA A 265 16.10 18.44 -9.56
C ALA A 265 16.14 19.91 -9.08
N SER A 266 17.22 20.63 -9.37
CA SER A 266 17.35 22.08 -9.16
C SER A 266 16.35 22.92 -9.97
N SER A 267 16.01 22.55 -11.21
CA SER A 267 15.01 23.30 -12.00
C SER A 267 13.58 23.14 -11.48
N LEU A 268 13.28 22.05 -10.76
CA LEU A 268 11.97 21.85 -10.12
C LEU A 268 11.79 22.68 -8.84
N CYS A 269 12.89 23.02 -8.15
CA CYS A 269 12.86 23.75 -6.88
C CYS A 269 13.45 25.18 -6.95
N GLY A 270 13.93 25.63 -8.12
CA GLY A 270 14.51 26.95 -8.31
C GLY A 270 15.84 27.16 -7.59
N VAL A 271 16.59 26.08 -7.31
CA VAL A 271 17.88 26.14 -6.61
C VAL A 271 18.99 26.44 -7.63
N PRO A 272 19.85 27.47 -7.42
CA PRO A 272 20.94 27.77 -8.34
C PRO A 272 22.00 26.65 -8.34
N ALA A 273 22.60 26.42 -9.53
CA ALA A 273 23.64 25.43 -9.78
C ALA A 273 24.94 25.67 -9.00
#